data_AF-F6R2H3-F1
#
_entry.id   AF-F6R2H3-F1
#
_cell.length_a   1.000
_cell.length_b   1.000
_cell.length_c   1.000
_cell.angle_alpha   90.00
_cell.angle_beta   90.00
_cell.angle_gamma   90.00
#
_symmetry.space_group_name_H-M   'P 1'
#
loop_
_entity.id
_entity.type
_entity.pdbx_description
1 polymer ?
#
loop_
_entity_poly.entity_id
_entity_poly.type
_entity_poly.pdbx_seq_one_letter_code
_entity_poly.pdbx_strand_id
1 'polypeptide(L)'
;MTKLTRLSLCMNDELDNRVAKLLAMNLKQLKDVFLTSIPIDDSGMACFARHGKNLEMLDVGYSKVTEKGVENVCQSLPKLKWLGLTRCEGANKKEVEILAHRFSHVQFVTFLQDAKRMLVKRGCWDHSFNGVLTEKKILEQMSKEMPPPYHRRKIASGGVIEYFDTRT
;
A
#
# COMPACT_ATOMS: atom_id res chain seq x y z
N MET A 1 8.03 12.16 27.60
CA MET A 1 8.34 12.04 26.16
C MET A 1 7.42 10.99 25.55
N THR A 2 6.56 11.40 24.62
CA THR A 2 5.53 10.54 24.02
C THR A 2 6.18 9.49 23.08
N LYS A 3 6.00 8.21 23.41
CA LYS A 3 6.49 7.05 22.66
C LYS A 3 5.59 6.74 21.47
N LEU A 4 5.38 7.71 20.57
CA LEU A 4 4.49 7.49 19.43
C LEU A 4 5.13 6.48 18.47
N THR A 5 4.56 5.27 18.41
CA THR A 5 5.03 4.17 17.55
C THR A 5 4.14 3.97 16.33
N ARG A 6 2.88 4.41 16.40
CA ARG A 6 1.90 4.29 15.32
C ARG A 6 1.25 5.65 15.06
N LEU A 7 1.14 6.03 13.80
CA LEU A 7 0.46 7.25 13.38
C LEU A 7 -0.31 7.01 12.08
N SER A 8 -1.52 7.55 12.02
CA SER A 8 -2.34 7.60 10.81
C SER A 8 -2.75 9.04 10.53
N LEU A 9 -2.57 9.47 9.28
CA LEU A 9 -2.97 10.80 8.79
C LEU A 9 -3.77 10.71 7.49
N CYS A 10 -4.31 9.52 7.18
CA CYS A 10 -4.97 9.23 5.90
C CYS A 10 -6.09 10.23 5.55
N MET A 11 -6.36 10.35 4.23
CA MET A 11 -7.42 11.20 3.69
C MET A 11 -7.29 12.67 4.11
N ASN A 12 -6.08 13.21 3.92
CA ASN A 12 -5.79 14.60 4.23
C ASN A 12 -5.14 15.28 3.02
N ASP A 13 -5.97 15.94 2.22
CA ASP A 13 -5.61 16.51 0.92
C ASP A 13 -4.72 17.76 1.05
N GLU A 14 -4.59 18.32 2.27
CA GLU A 14 -3.68 19.44 2.56
C GLU A 14 -2.24 18.98 2.81
N LEU A 15 -2.02 17.67 3.03
CA LEU A 15 -0.71 17.09 3.25
C LEU A 15 -0.04 16.68 1.94
N ASP A 16 1.28 16.63 1.94
CA ASP A 16 2.12 16.20 0.82
C ASP A 16 3.41 15.54 1.33
N ASN A 17 4.40 15.36 0.46
CA ASN A 17 5.72 14.80 0.80
C ASN A 17 6.41 15.44 2.03
N ARG A 18 6.06 16.68 2.40
CA ARG A 18 6.57 17.33 3.63
C ARG A 18 6.21 16.52 4.88
N VAL A 19 5.07 15.84 4.90
CA VAL A 19 4.68 14.97 6.03
C VAL A 19 5.67 13.83 6.18
N ALA A 20 6.06 13.16 5.09
CA ALA A 20 7.04 12.07 5.11
C ALA A 20 8.37 12.53 5.71
N LYS A 21 8.84 13.73 5.32
CA LYS A 21 10.04 14.36 5.89
C LYS A 21 9.90 14.62 7.39
N LEU A 22 8.82 15.26 7.82
CA LEU A 22 8.58 15.60 9.23
C LEU A 22 8.52 14.35 10.11
N LEU A 23 7.78 13.33 9.67
CA LEU A 23 7.64 12.06 10.38
C LEU A 23 8.98 11.33 10.46
N ALA A 24 9.64 11.11 9.32
CA ALA A 24 10.88 10.34 9.27
C ALA A 24 12.04 11.03 10.00
N MET A 25 12.11 12.37 9.99
CA MET A 25 13.18 13.12 10.66
C MET A 25 12.97 13.25 12.16
N ASN A 26 11.75 13.52 12.62
CA ASN A 26 11.52 13.91 14.03
C ASN A 26 10.99 12.77 14.90
N LEU A 27 10.30 11.78 14.32
CA LEU A 27 9.60 10.74 15.08
C LEU A 27 10.32 9.39 14.94
N LYS A 28 11.53 9.31 15.47
CA LYS A 28 12.43 8.14 15.33
C LYS A 28 11.90 6.85 15.92
N GLN A 29 10.88 6.92 16.77
CA GLN A 29 10.23 5.75 17.39
C GLN A 29 9.07 5.20 16.57
N LEU A 30 8.69 5.86 15.46
CA LEU A 30 7.62 5.37 14.59
C LEU A 30 8.02 4.02 13.97
N LYS A 31 7.05 3.11 14.04
CA LYS A 31 7.06 1.77 13.47
C LYS A 31 5.99 1.65 12.39
N ASP A 32 4.80 2.18 12.67
CA ASP A 32 3.63 2.04 11.79
C ASP A 32 3.17 3.42 11.32
N VAL A 33 3.16 3.64 10.01
CA VAL A 33 2.76 4.91 9.39
C VAL A 33 1.73 4.65 8.30
N PHE A 34 0.57 5.29 8.42
CA PHE A 34 -0.51 5.20 7.43
C PHE A 34 -0.79 6.58 6.82
N LEU A 35 -0.57 6.69 5.50
CA LEU A 35 -0.67 7.92 4.70
C LEU A 35 -1.55 7.69 3.45
N THR A 36 -2.51 6.77 3.53
CA THR A 36 -3.42 6.47 2.43
C THR A 36 -4.18 7.72 1.97
N SER A 37 -4.29 7.94 0.66
CA SER A 37 -4.94 9.12 0.07
C SER A 37 -4.27 10.44 0.49
N ILE A 38 -2.95 10.43 0.61
CA ILE A 38 -2.10 11.63 0.63
C ILE A 38 -1.25 11.60 -0.65
N PRO A 39 -1.03 12.74 -1.33
CA PRO A 39 -0.21 12.82 -2.54
C PRO A 39 1.29 12.63 -2.27
N ILE A 40 1.65 11.42 -1.81
CA ILE A 40 3.04 10.97 -1.65
C ILE A 40 3.57 10.49 -3.01
N ASP A 41 4.82 10.82 -3.30
CA ASP A 41 5.56 10.29 -4.44
C ASP A 41 6.92 9.72 -4.00
N ASP A 42 7.77 9.39 -4.96
CA ASP A 42 9.09 8.81 -4.70
C ASP A 42 10.01 9.72 -3.86
N SER A 43 9.81 11.03 -3.85
CA SER A 43 10.55 11.95 -2.98
C SER A 43 10.16 11.80 -1.51
N GLY A 44 8.86 11.59 -1.23
CA GLY A 44 8.37 11.24 0.09
C GLY A 44 8.90 9.87 0.54
N MET A 45 8.88 8.88 -0.36
CA MET A 45 9.47 7.56 -0.12
C MET A 45 10.97 7.63 0.20
N ALA A 46 11.73 8.47 -0.54
CA ALA A 46 13.15 8.69 -0.29
C ALA A 46 13.41 9.31 1.10
N CYS A 47 12.52 10.16 1.60
CA CYS A 47 12.61 10.69 2.96
C CYS A 47 12.48 9.58 4.02
N PHE A 48 11.52 8.67 3.84
CA PHE A 48 11.39 7.49 4.70
C PHE A 48 12.62 6.59 4.59
N ALA A 49 13.04 6.24 3.38
CA ALA A 49 14.22 5.41 3.15
C ALA A 49 15.47 5.96 3.85
N ARG A 50 15.68 7.28 3.81
CA ARG A 50 16.83 7.93 4.43
C ARG A 50 16.75 7.94 5.96
N HIS A 51 15.58 8.19 6.55
CA HIS A 51 15.49 8.57 7.97
C HIS A 51 14.62 7.65 8.84
N GLY A 52 13.70 6.88 8.25
CA GLY A 52 12.70 6.04 8.91
C GLY A 52 13.17 4.64 9.26
N LYS A 53 14.40 4.47 9.77
CA LYS A 53 15.05 3.15 9.97
C LYS A 53 14.33 2.20 10.95
N ASN A 54 13.37 2.70 11.72
CA ASN A 54 12.57 1.91 12.65
C ASN A 54 11.19 1.51 12.12
N LEU A 55 10.83 1.93 10.90
CA LEU A 55 9.55 1.58 10.30
C LEU A 55 9.46 0.07 10.05
N GLU A 56 8.35 -0.51 10.51
CA GLU A 56 7.94 -1.89 10.30
C GLU A 56 6.76 -1.97 9.33
N MET A 57 5.86 -0.96 9.32
CA MET A 57 4.72 -0.86 8.43
C MET A 57 4.61 0.53 7.82
N LEU A 58 4.46 0.60 6.49
CA LEU A 58 4.20 1.84 5.76
C LEU A 58 3.04 1.64 4.79
N ASP A 59 1.97 2.43 4.91
CA ASP A 59 0.87 2.49 3.95
C ASP A 59 0.90 3.82 3.20
N VAL A 60 1.07 3.75 1.88
CA VAL A 60 1.00 4.89 0.97
C VAL A 60 0.01 4.61 -0.16
N GLY A 61 -1.08 3.88 0.12
CA GLY A 61 -2.11 3.64 -0.87
C GLY A 61 -2.73 4.92 -1.43
N TYR A 62 -3.26 4.86 -2.65
CA TYR A 62 -3.81 6.01 -3.38
C TYR A 62 -2.80 7.16 -3.55
N SER A 63 -1.54 6.82 -3.79
CA SER A 63 -0.45 7.78 -3.99
C SER A 63 0.18 7.67 -5.37
N LYS A 64 1.15 8.54 -5.68
CA LYS A 64 1.85 8.63 -6.96
C LYS A 64 3.22 7.93 -6.94
N VAL A 65 3.43 7.05 -5.96
CA VAL A 65 4.67 6.27 -5.83
C VAL A 65 4.84 5.33 -7.02
N THR A 66 6.08 5.22 -7.50
CA THR A 66 6.48 4.29 -8.57
C THR A 66 7.25 3.09 -8.02
N GLU A 67 7.55 2.11 -8.87
CA GLU A 67 8.41 0.98 -8.51
C GLU A 67 9.80 1.41 -8.00
N LYS A 68 10.30 2.58 -8.41
CA LYS A 68 11.59 3.12 -7.92
C LYS A 68 11.51 3.53 -6.46
N GLY A 69 10.44 4.23 -6.07
CA GLY A 69 10.21 4.61 -4.67
C GLY A 69 10.03 3.39 -3.78
N VAL A 70 9.31 2.38 -4.28
CA VAL A 70 9.12 1.08 -3.63
C VAL A 70 10.44 0.35 -3.43
N GLU A 71 11.24 0.20 -4.49
CA GLU A 71 12.56 -0.42 -4.41
C GLU A 71 13.46 0.28 -3.39
N ASN A 72 13.47 1.62 -3.41
CA ASN A 72 14.31 2.43 -2.54
C ASN A 72 14.00 2.20 -1.05
N VAL A 73 12.71 2.15 -0.67
CA VAL A 73 12.34 1.88 0.74
C VAL A 73 12.66 0.44 1.14
N CYS A 74 12.39 -0.54 0.28
CA CYS A 74 12.68 -1.95 0.57
C CYS A 74 14.18 -2.20 0.78
N GLN A 75 15.05 -1.55 0.00
CA GLN A 75 16.50 -1.65 0.17
C GLN A 75 16.98 -0.95 1.45
N SER A 76 16.35 0.17 1.81
CA SER A 76 16.89 1.09 2.82
C SER A 76 16.34 0.88 4.23
N LEU A 77 15.20 0.20 4.37
CA LEU A 77 14.48 0.04 5.64
C LEU A 77 14.61 -1.40 6.17
N PRO A 78 15.59 -1.68 7.05
CA PRO A 78 15.93 -3.04 7.45
C PRO A 78 14.87 -3.72 8.34
N LYS A 79 13.92 -2.95 8.88
CA LYS A 79 12.84 -3.46 9.74
C LYS A 79 11.49 -3.51 9.03
N LEU A 80 11.41 -3.06 7.78
CA LEU A 80 10.15 -3.00 7.05
C LEU A 80 9.66 -4.43 6.81
N LYS A 81 8.41 -4.69 7.19
CA LYS A 81 7.74 -5.98 7.05
C LYS A 81 6.47 -5.87 6.22
N TRP A 82 5.92 -4.67 6.07
CA TRP A 82 4.63 -4.46 5.43
C TRP A 82 4.62 -3.14 4.65
N LEU A 83 4.24 -3.19 3.38
CA LEU A 83 4.17 -2.03 2.50
C LEU A 83 2.83 -2.01 1.73
N GLY A 84 1.99 -1.02 2.04
CA GLY A 84 0.70 -0.79 1.41
C GLY A 84 0.82 0.11 0.17
N LEU A 85 0.44 -0.43 -0.99
CA LEU A 85 0.51 0.20 -2.31
C LEU A 85 -0.82 0.10 -3.06
N THR A 86 -1.93 -0.08 -2.34
CA THR A 86 -3.27 -0.15 -2.94
C THR A 86 -3.54 1.07 -3.78
N ARG A 87 -3.84 0.87 -5.07
CA ARG A 87 -4.15 1.94 -6.04
C ARG A 87 -3.04 3.00 -6.17
N CYS A 88 -1.77 2.61 -6.05
CA CYS A 88 -0.67 3.44 -6.52
C CYS A 88 -0.59 3.37 -8.05
N GLU A 89 -1.13 4.36 -8.74
CA GLU A 89 -1.20 4.38 -10.21
C GLU A 89 0.17 4.58 -10.89
N GLY A 90 1.11 5.19 -10.17
CA GLY A 90 2.47 5.42 -10.66
C GLY A 90 3.34 4.15 -10.70
N ALA A 91 2.94 3.08 -10.00
CA ALA A 91 3.74 1.87 -9.89
C ALA A 91 3.37 0.85 -10.96
N ASN A 92 4.37 0.37 -11.72
CA ASN A 92 4.15 -0.74 -12.64
C ASN A 92 3.88 -2.04 -11.85
N LYS A 93 2.69 -2.62 -12.03
CA LYS A 93 2.23 -3.80 -11.29
C LYS A 93 3.14 -5.02 -11.47
N LYS A 94 3.70 -5.23 -12.67
CA LYS A 94 4.63 -6.32 -12.95
C LYS A 94 5.96 -6.13 -12.21
N GLU A 95 6.47 -4.89 -12.21
CA GLU A 95 7.69 -4.56 -11.48
C GLU A 95 7.49 -4.73 -9.97
N VAL A 96 6.36 -4.27 -9.42
CA VAL A 96 6.04 -4.46 -8.00
C VAL A 96 5.95 -5.96 -7.64
N GLU A 97 5.45 -6.81 -8.53
CA GLU A 97 5.45 -8.26 -8.32
C GLU A 97 6.88 -8.83 -8.31
N ILE A 98 7.77 -8.38 -9.21
CA ILE A 98 9.19 -8.76 -9.19
C ILE A 98 9.86 -8.30 -7.89
N LEU A 99 9.58 -7.06 -7.44
CA LEU A 99 10.08 -6.52 -6.18
C LEU A 99 9.60 -7.33 -4.98
N ALA A 100 8.34 -7.79 -4.99
CA ALA A 100 7.80 -8.64 -3.94
C ALA A 100 8.51 -10.00 -3.86
N HIS A 101 8.89 -10.59 -5.00
CA HIS A 101 9.71 -11.81 -5.01
C HIS A 101 11.14 -11.55 -4.52
N ARG A 102 11.74 -10.42 -4.92
CA ARG A 102 13.10 -10.04 -4.54
C ARG A 102 13.23 -9.68 -3.06
N PHE A 103 12.21 -9.04 -2.49
CA PHE A 103 12.16 -8.62 -1.10
C PHE A 103 11.15 -9.45 -0.30
N SER A 104 11.38 -10.76 -0.24
CA SER A 104 10.49 -11.72 0.44
C SER A 104 10.27 -11.47 1.95
N HIS A 105 11.08 -10.63 2.57
CA HIS A 105 10.91 -10.19 3.97
C HIS A 105 9.86 -9.09 4.13
N VAL A 106 9.46 -8.43 3.04
CA VAL A 106 8.42 -7.40 3.03
C VAL A 106 7.15 -7.98 2.42
N GLN A 107 6.06 -7.91 3.16
CA GLN A 107 4.73 -8.19 2.63
C GLN A 107 4.20 -6.97 1.88
N PHE A 108 4.01 -7.12 0.57
CA PHE A 108 3.40 -6.10 -0.27
C PHE A 108 1.88 -6.25 -0.22
N VAL A 109 1.19 -5.19 0.17
CA VAL A 109 -0.27 -5.13 0.15
C VAL A 109 -0.70 -4.25 -0.99
N THR A 110 -1.18 -4.91 -2.04
CA THR A 110 -1.78 -4.29 -3.21
C THR A 110 -3.22 -4.78 -3.30
N PHE A 111 -4.07 -4.03 -4.03
CA PHE A 111 -5.43 -4.49 -4.34
C PHE A 111 -5.46 -5.93 -4.88
N LEU A 112 -4.46 -6.32 -5.68
CA LEU A 112 -4.34 -7.65 -6.26
C LEU A 112 -4.02 -8.74 -5.23
N GLN A 113 -3.11 -8.46 -4.29
CA GLN A 113 -2.76 -9.37 -3.21
C GLN A 113 -3.95 -9.59 -2.28
N ASP A 114 -4.66 -8.52 -1.91
CA ASP A 114 -5.83 -8.59 -1.03
C ASP A 114 -7.00 -9.33 -1.70
N ALA A 115 -7.27 -9.01 -2.95
CA ALA A 115 -8.27 -9.67 -3.77
C ALA A 115 -8.00 -11.18 -3.91
N LYS A 116 -6.76 -11.56 -4.27
CA LYS A 116 -6.35 -12.97 -4.35
C LYS A 116 -6.50 -13.66 -3.00
N ARG A 117 -5.96 -13.07 -1.93
CA ARG A 117 -6.04 -13.64 -0.58
C ARG A 117 -7.48 -13.88 -0.15
N MET A 118 -8.37 -12.94 -0.45
CA MET A 118 -9.78 -13.07 -0.14
C MET A 118 -10.48 -14.17 -0.94
N LEU A 119 -10.23 -14.26 -2.25
CA LEU A 119 -10.75 -15.34 -3.09
C LEU A 119 -10.27 -16.71 -2.59
N VAL A 120 -9.00 -16.83 -2.19
CA VAL A 120 -8.46 -18.07 -1.60
C VAL A 120 -9.15 -18.38 -0.27
N LYS A 121 -9.28 -17.40 0.64
CA LYS A 121 -9.97 -17.59 1.94
C LYS A 121 -11.40 -18.07 1.78
N ARG A 122 -12.08 -17.67 0.70
CA ARG A 122 -13.47 -18.07 0.39
C ARG A 122 -13.58 -19.38 -0.41
N GLY A 123 -12.46 -19.99 -0.81
CA GLY A 123 -12.48 -21.16 -1.71
C GLY A 123 -12.93 -20.83 -3.15
N CYS A 124 -13.04 -19.55 -3.49
CA CYS A 124 -13.44 -19.04 -4.80
C CYS A 124 -12.24 -18.84 -5.74
N TRP A 125 -11.03 -19.16 -5.30
CA TRP A 125 -9.82 -19.01 -6.10
C TRP A 125 -9.63 -20.21 -7.04
N ASP A 126 -9.43 -19.93 -8.33
CA ASP A 126 -9.12 -20.96 -9.31
C ASP A 126 -7.62 -21.32 -9.21
N HIS A 127 -7.36 -22.49 -8.65
CA HIS A 127 -6.01 -23.01 -8.47
C HIS A 127 -5.35 -23.51 -9.77
N SER A 128 -6.08 -23.56 -10.89
CA SER A 128 -5.50 -23.90 -12.20
C SER A 128 -4.60 -22.78 -12.77
N PHE A 129 -4.60 -21.59 -12.16
CA PHE A 129 -3.68 -20.51 -12.52
C PHE A 129 -2.24 -20.79 -12.07
N ASN A 130 -1.47 -21.45 -12.94
CA ASN A 130 -0.05 -21.78 -12.74
C ASN A 130 0.94 -20.71 -13.27
N GLY A 131 0.50 -19.47 -13.53
CA GLY A 131 1.32 -18.41 -14.14
C GLY A 131 1.25 -17.05 -13.43
N VAL A 132 1.96 -16.04 -13.95
CA VAL A 132 1.97 -14.66 -13.44
C VAL A 132 0.55 -14.15 -13.25
N LEU A 133 0.24 -13.66 -12.05
CA LEU A 133 -1.09 -13.20 -11.67
C LEU A 133 -1.37 -11.87 -12.34
N THR A 134 -2.36 -11.83 -13.23
CA THR A 134 -2.77 -10.58 -13.86
C THR A 134 -3.97 -9.98 -13.17
N GLU A 135 -3.97 -8.65 -13.04
CA GLU A 135 -5.09 -7.88 -12.52
C GLU A 135 -6.41 -8.23 -13.18
N LYS A 136 -6.40 -8.42 -14.50
CA LYS A 136 -7.59 -8.80 -15.27
C LYS A 136 -8.22 -10.09 -14.76
N LYS A 137 -7.43 -11.13 -14.49
CA LYS A 137 -7.93 -12.43 -14.00
C LYS A 137 -8.50 -12.33 -12.58
N ILE A 138 -7.81 -11.59 -11.71
CA ILE A 138 -8.26 -11.37 -10.33
C ILE A 138 -9.56 -10.56 -10.32
N LEU A 139 -9.66 -9.50 -11.12
CA LEU A 139 -10.88 -8.69 -11.25
C LEU A 139 -12.04 -9.46 -11.87
N GLU A 140 -11.79 -10.26 -12.91
CA GLU A 140 -12.81 -11.14 -13.52
C GLU A 140 -13.38 -12.12 -12.50
N GLN A 141 -12.53 -12.71 -11.66
CA GLN A 141 -12.96 -13.66 -10.65
C GLN A 141 -13.66 -12.99 -9.48
N MET A 142 -13.17 -11.83 -9.02
CA MET A 142 -13.90 -11.00 -8.04
C MET A 142 -15.29 -10.61 -8.55
N SER A 143 -15.41 -10.19 -9.81
CA SER A 143 -16.67 -9.78 -10.41
C SER A 143 -17.68 -10.93 -10.54
N LYS A 144 -17.21 -12.18 -10.65
CA LYS A 144 -18.07 -13.38 -10.71
C LYS A 144 -18.51 -13.83 -9.32
N GLU A 145 -17.61 -13.76 -8.35
CA GLU A 145 -17.75 -14.42 -7.04
C GLU A 145 -18.24 -13.46 -5.93
N MET A 146 -18.30 -12.16 -6.19
CA MET A 146 -18.70 -11.16 -5.19
C MET A 146 -19.76 -10.19 -5.74
N PRO A 147 -21.03 -10.30 -5.31
CA PRO A 147 -21.99 -9.25 -5.58
C PRO A 147 -21.60 -7.98 -4.79
N PRO A 148 -21.88 -6.77 -5.31
CA PRO A 148 -21.55 -5.50 -4.64
C PRO A 148 -22.11 -5.47 -3.20
N PRO A 149 -21.44 -4.78 -2.26
CA PRO A 149 -21.02 -3.41 -2.47
C PRO A 149 -19.51 -3.18 -2.40
N TYR A 150 -18.96 -2.73 -3.51
CA TYR A 150 -17.93 -1.70 -3.50
C TYR A 150 -18.56 -0.47 -2.84
N HIS A 151 -18.23 -0.17 -1.58
CA HIS A 151 -18.76 1.05 -0.96
C HIS A 151 -18.15 2.27 -1.64
N ARG A 152 -18.96 2.97 -2.46
CA ARG A 152 -18.65 4.32 -2.95
C ARG A 152 -18.91 5.32 -1.83
N ARG A 153 -17.87 6.00 -1.36
CA ARG A 153 -18.06 7.26 -0.63
C ARG A 153 -17.71 8.41 -1.55
N LYS A 154 -18.67 9.31 -1.79
CA LYS A 154 -18.36 10.63 -2.34
C LYS A 154 -17.57 11.40 -1.30
N ILE A 155 -16.38 11.85 -1.66
CA ILE A 155 -15.65 12.85 -0.87
C ILE A 155 -16.13 14.24 -1.28
N ALA A 156 -15.95 15.21 -0.38
CA ALA A 156 -16.46 16.57 -0.54
C ALA A 156 -15.95 17.27 -1.82
N SER A 157 -14.81 16.82 -2.36
CA SER A 157 -14.21 17.29 -3.62
C SER A 157 -14.85 16.69 -4.89
N GLY A 158 -15.90 15.87 -4.76
CA GLY A 158 -16.57 15.22 -5.89
C GLY A 158 -15.92 13.92 -6.37
N GLY A 159 -14.79 13.52 -5.78
CA GLY A 159 -14.17 12.22 -6.00
C GLY A 159 -14.95 11.07 -5.37
N VAL A 160 -14.71 9.84 -5.85
CA VAL A 160 -15.26 8.60 -5.28
C VAL A 160 -14.10 7.79 -4.74
N ILE A 161 -14.13 7.47 -3.44
CA ILE A 161 -13.18 6.48 -2.90
C ILE A 161 -13.88 5.13 -2.81
N GLU A 162 -13.20 4.10 -3.33
CA GLU A 162 -13.57 2.70 -3.24
C GLU A 162 -12.68 2.06 -2.17
N TYR A 163 -13.23 1.46 -1.11
CA TYR A 163 -12.42 0.73 -0.13
C TYR A 163 -13.02 -0.63 0.17
N PHE A 164 -12.11 -1.55 0.51
CA PHE A 164 -12.41 -2.88 0.99
C PHE A 164 -12.28 -2.86 2.53
N ASP A 165 -13.38 -3.08 3.26
CA ASP A 165 -13.30 -3.32 4.70
C ASP A 165 -12.84 -4.76 4.93
N THR A 166 -11.63 -4.93 5.46
CA THR A 166 -11.06 -6.24 5.78
C THR A 166 -11.39 -6.71 7.20
N ARG A 167 -12.26 -6.01 7.94
CA ARG A 167 -12.72 -6.44 9.27
C ARG A 167 -13.80 -7.52 9.18
N THR A 168 -13.37 -8.74 8.87
CA THR A 168 -14.01 -10.01 9.32
C THR A 168 -12.97 -11.12 9.45
#